data_AF-A0A849Q5I6-F1
#
_entry.id   AF-A0A849Q5I6-F1
#
_cell.length_a   1.000
_cell.length_b   1.000
_cell.length_c   1.000
_cell.angle_alpha   90.00
_cell.angle_beta   90.00
_cell.angle_gamma   90.00
#
_symmetry.space_group_name_H-M   'P 1'
#
loop_
_entity.id
_entity.type
_entity.pdbx_description
1 polymer ?
#
loop_
_entity_poly.entity_id
_entity_poly.type
_entity_poly.pdbx_seq_one_letter_code
_entity_poly.pdbx_strand_id
1 'polypeptide(L)'
;DLEQDIEVIAYDLAENGASSIKNVRLDIVPPSLHIDAVPSEVPTPFVWINGSTDTGIPFVMVQSQPYAVENGVFYVQWSLVAGENRIVVTVQDDAGNTARNTVTTTYDYTQPTPPTTTGPTEGLPISTTLGIAILLMAIVILVVVLFVTRQRGRR
;
A
#
# COMPACT_ATOMS: atom_id res chain seq x y z
N ASP A 1 -2.58 38.17 4.67
CA ASP A 1 -3.83 38.50 5.36
C ASP A 1 -4.43 39.77 4.81
N LEU A 2 -5.75 39.88 4.90
CA LEU A 2 -6.51 41.09 4.60
C LEU A 2 -7.09 41.64 5.91
N GLU A 3 -6.86 42.93 6.16
CA GLU A 3 -7.47 43.67 7.26
C GLU A 3 -8.55 44.58 6.71
N GLN A 4 -9.72 44.59 7.35
CA GLN A 4 -10.82 45.47 6.98
C GLN A 4 -11.48 46.06 8.22
N ASP A 5 -11.79 47.35 8.13
CA ASP A 5 -12.57 48.06 9.13
C ASP A 5 -14.00 48.24 8.62
N ILE A 6 -14.96 47.72 9.38
CA ILE A 6 -16.39 47.89 9.11
C ILE A 6 -16.89 49.01 10.02
N GLU A 7 -17.18 50.16 9.45
CA GLU A 7 -17.83 51.26 10.15
C GLU A 7 -19.36 51.13 10.04
N VAL A 8 -20.03 51.13 11.18
CA VAL A 8 -21.48 51.19 11.29
C VAL A 8 -21.85 52.55 11.82
N ILE A 9 -22.63 53.31 11.05
CA ILE A 9 -23.12 54.64 11.43
C ILE A 9 -24.63 54.53 11.66
N ALA A 10 -25.11 55.04 12.80
CA ALA A 10 -26.52 55.16 13.13
C ALA A 10 -26.89 56.63 13.32
N TYR A 11 -28.06 57.03 12.82
CA TYR A 11 -28.61 58.37 12.98
C TYR A 11 -29.90 58.31 13.81
N ASP A 12 -30.11 59.29 14.70
CA ASP A 12 -31.39 59.47 15.38
C ASP A 12 -32.38 60.31 14.53
N LEU A 13 -33.60 60.53 15.05
CA LEU A 13 -34.63 61.33 14.37
C LEU A 13 -34.28 62.82 14.24
N ALA A 14 -33.29 63.29 15.00
CA ALA A 14 -32.76 64.65 14.95
C ALA A 14 -31.48 64.75 14.08
N GLU A 15 -31.17 63.70 13.31
CA GLU A 15 -30.00 63.57 12.44
C GLU A 15 -28.64 63.55 13.16
N ASN A 16 -28.60 63.28 14.47
CA ASN A 16 -27.33 63.06 15.17
C ASN A 16 -26.77 61.68 14.80
N GLY A 17 -25.54 61.64 14.29
CA GLY A 17 -24.83 60.41 13.94
C GLY A 17 -23.93 59.89 15.06
N ALA A 18 -23.92 58.57 15.27
CA ALA A 18 -22.93 57.86 16.05
C ALA A 18 -22.33 56.72 15.22
N SER A 19 -21.02 56.50 15.30
CA SER A 19 -20.37 55.39 14.60
C SER A 19 -19.67 54.41 15.52
N SER A 20 -19.52 53.18 15.04
CA SER A 20 -18.76 52.11 15.67
C SER A 20 -17.95 51.37 14.62
N ILE A 21 -16.67 51.14 14.89
CA ILE A 21 -15.76 50.45 13.99
C ILE A 21 -15.52 49.04 14.50
N LYS A 22 -15.65 48.05 13.61
CA LYS A 22 -15.27 46.67 13.86
C LYS A 22 -14.13 46.24 12.93
N ASN A 23 -13.00 45.91 13.52
CA ASN A 23 -11.86 45.33 12.81
C ASN A 23 -12.15 43.86 12.48
N VAL A 24 -11.91 43.44 11.24
CA VAL A 24 -12.01 42.07 10.74
C VAL A 24 -10.69 41.68 10.07
N ARG A 25 -10.17 40.49 10.43
CA ARG A 25 -8.99 39.89 9.78
C ARG A 25 -9.42 38.64 9.04
N LEU A 26 -9.09 38.58 7.76
CA LEU A 26 -9.24 37.38 6.93
C LEU A 26 -7.85 36.89 6.54
N ASP A 27 -7.49 35.71 7.02
CA ASP A 27 -6.31 35.00 6.55
C ASP A 27 -6.67 34.26 5.25
N ILE A 28 -5.87 34.51 4.22
CA ILE A 28 -6.00 33.94 2.87
C ILE A 28 -4.67 33.36 2.38
N VAL A 29 -3.64 33.33 3.22
CA VAL A 29 -2.29 32.94 2.83
C VAL A 29 -2.15 31.46 3.07
N PRO A 30 -1.96 30.63 2.02
CA PRO A 30 -1.72 29.22 2.23
C PRO A 30 -0.43 28.97 3.01
N PRO A 31 -0.39 27.91 3.83
CA PRO A 31 0.83 27.57 4.55
C PRO A 31 1.95 27.13 3.61
N SER A 32 3.21 27.24 4.05
CA SER A 32 4.34 26.69 3.29
C SER A 32 4.31 25.15 3.29
N LEU A 33 4.80 24.53 2.21
CA LEU A 33 4.98 23.08 2.13
C LEU A 33 6.23 22.76 1.30
N HIS A 34 7.26 22.26 1.97
CA HIS A 34 8.45 21.72 1.35
C HIS A 34 8.52 20.21 1.60
N ILE A 35 8.89 19.45 0.58
CA ILE A 35 9.18 18.02 0.69
C ILE A 35 10.62 17.83 0.24
N ASP A 36 11.39 17.14 1.05
CA ASP A 36 12.76 16.75 0.73
C ASP A 36 12.79 15.88 -0.54
N ALA A 37 13.94 15.81 -1.20
CA ALA A 37 14.06 15.00 -2.40
C ALA A 37 13.76 13.52 -2.11
N VAL A 38 12.78 12.97 -2.81
CA VAL A 38 12.40 11.55 -2.75
C VAL A 38 12.97 10.84 -3.99
N PRO A 39 13.65 9.69 -3.85
CA PRO A 39 14.15 8.93 -4.99
C PRO A 39 13.01 8.51 -5.94
N SER A 40 13.26 8.57 -7.25
CA SER A 40 12.29 8.15 -8.26
C SER A 40 12.03 6.65 -8.25
N GLU A 41 12.99 5.86 -7.74
CA GLU A 41 12.89 4.41 -7.62
C GLU A 41 13.51 3.95 -6.29
N VAL A 42 12.87 2.98 -5.63
CA VAL A 42 13.37 2.39 -4.38
C VAL A 42 13.23 0.87 -4.41
N PRO A 43 14.18 0.12 -3.82
CA PRO A 43 14.12 -1.33 -3.72
C PRO A 43 13.32 -1.82 -2.50
N THR A 44 12.85 -0.91 -1.65
CA THR A 44 12.13 -1.21 -0.40
C THR A 44 10.63 -0.94 -0.55
N PRO A 45 9.76 -1.66 0.17
CA PRO A 45 8.31 -1.46 0.12
C PRO A 45 7.83 -0.21 0.88
N PHE A 46 8.72 0.74 1.15
CA PHE A 46 8.42 1.99 1.81
C PHE A 46 9.40 3.09 1.37
N VAL A 47 9.00 4.33 1.57
CA VAL A 47 9.81 5.53 1.35
C VAL A 47 9.61 6.53 2.49
N TRP A 48 10.61 7.38 2.74
CA TRP A 48 10.48 8.50 3.65
C TRP A 48 10.01 9.74 2.88
N ILE A 49 8.96 10.38 3.38
CA ILE A 49 8.42 11.66 2.92
C ILE A 49 8.67 12.63 4.06
N ASN A 50 9.86 13.20 4.05
CA ASN A 50 10.29 14.19 5.02
C ASN A 50 10.10 15.59 4.43
N GLY A 51 9.97 16.58 5.29
CA GLY A 51 9.86 17.95 4.83
C GLY A 51 9.50 18.91 5.94
N SER A 52 9.06 20.10 5.52
CA SER A 52 8.71 21.19 6.43
C SER A 52 7.48 21.96 5.98
N THR A 53 6.86 22.62 6.94
CA THR A 53 5.71 23.51 6.80
C THR A 53 5.81 24.62 7.85
N ASP A 54 4.82 25.49 7.93
CA ASP A 54 4.80 26.56 8.91
C ASP A 54 4.68 26.02 10.34
N THR A 55 5.29 26.73 11.29
CA THR A 55 5.17 26.39 12.72
C THR A 55 3.74 26.59 13.20
N GLY A 56 3.26 25.73 14.09
CA GLY A 56 1.90 25.82 14.65
C GLY A 56 0.89 24.93 13.93
N ILE A 57 1.22 24.41 12.74
CA ILE A 57 0.43 23.37 12.08
C ILE A 57 0.68 22.04 12.80
N PRO A 58 -0.34 21.37 13.36
CA PRO A 58 -0.14 20.15 14.12
C PRO A 58 0.01 18.90 13.25
N PHE A 59 -0.53 18.93 12.03
CA PHE A 59 -0.59 17.75 11.16
C PHE A 59 -0.36 18.07 9.68
N VAL A 60 0.31 17.15 9.01
CA VAL A 60 0.36 17.02 7.55
C VAL A 60 -0.46 15.82 7.11
N MET A 61 -1.18 15.94 6.00
CA MET A 61 -1.99 14.86 5.43
C MET A 61 -1.23 14.19 4.29
N VAL A 62 -0.90 12.90 4.43
CA VAL A 62 -0.37 12.06 3.35
C VAL A 62 -1.44 11.08 2.92
N GLN A 63 -1.92 11.18 1.67
CA GLN A 63 -3.09 10.43 1.17
C GLN A 63 -4.31 10.52 2.11
N SER A 64 -4.57 11.71 2.64
CA SER A 64 -5.65 11.98 3.61
C SER A 64 -5.47 11.35 5.00
N GLN A 65 -4.30 10.79 5.30
CA GLN A 65 -3.95 10.32 6.65
C GLN A 65 -3.10 11.36 7.38
N PRO A 66 -3.43 11.70 8.64
CA PRO A 66 -2.68 12.71 9.40
C PRO A 66 -1.38 12.16 9.98
N TYR A 67 -0.31 12.94 9.87
CA TYR A 67 0.98 12.71 10.50
C TYR A 67 1.39 13.96 11.28
N ALA A 68 2.00 13.76 12.46
CA ALA A 68 2.39 14.84 13.34
C ALA A 68 3.47 15.72 12.70
N VAL A 69 3.36 17.02 12.95
CA VAL A 69 4.37 18.02 12.63
C VAL A 69 4.90 18.57 13.95
N GLU A 70 6.22 18.55 14.12
CA GLU A 70 6.89 19.09 15.30
C GLU A 70 7.82 20.22 14.88
N ASN A 71 7.61 21.42 15.43
CA ASN A 71 8.38 22.62 15.11
C ASN A 71 8.47 22.90 13.59
N GLY A 72 7.39 22.65 12.85
CA GLY A 72 7.31 22.84 11.41
C GLY A 72 8.01 21.76 10.58
N VAL A 73 8.42 20.64 11.18
CA VAL A 73 9.09 19.52 10.50
C VAL A 73 8.26 18.26 10.64
N PHE A 74 8.22 17.43 9.59
CA PHE A 74 7.56 16.13 9.62
C PHE A 74 8.44 15.03 9.03
N TYR A 75 8.25 13.81 9.52
CA TYR A 75 8.90 12.59 9.06
C TYR A 75 7.85 11.51 8.87
N VAL A 76 7.63 11.09 7.62
CA VAL A 76 6.59 10.10 7.31
C VAL A 76 7.21 8.91 6.60
N GLN A 77 7.05 7.71 7.18
CA GLN A 77 7.35 6.46 6.47
C GLN A 77 6.07 6.01 5.75
N TRP A 78 6.07 6.11 4.43
CA TRP A 78 4.92 5.75 3.59
C TRP A 78 5.14 4.37 2.94
N SER A 79 4.15 3.48 3.06
CA SER A 79 4.18 2.16 2.41
C SER A 79 3.89 2.28 0.92
N LEU A 80 4.67 1.56 0.12
CA LEU A 80 4.55 1.53 -1.34
C LEU A 80 3.90 0.23 -1.80
N VAL A 81 3.14 0.33 -2.90
CA VAL A 81 2.75 -0.83 -3.70
C VAL A 81 3.77 -1.05 -4.81
N ALA A 82 3.92 -2.29 -5.29
CA ALA A 82 4.83 -2.57 -6.41
C ALA A 82 4.44 -1.74 -7.64
N GLY A 83 5.44 -1.20 -8.35
CA GLY A 83 5.25 -0.26 -9.45
C GLY A 83 5.18 1.20 -9.00
N GLU A 84 4.57 2.05 -9.83
CA GLU A 84 4.52 3.50 -9.61
C GLU A 84 3.56 3.87 -8.47
N ASN A 85 4.01 4.73 -7.56
CA ASN A 85 3.24 5.29 -6.46
C ASN A 85 3.18 6.81 -6.61
N ARG A 86 1.96 7.35 -6.70
CA ARG A 86 1.70 8.79 -6.71
C ARG A 86 1.11 9.21 -5.36
N ILE A 87 1.89 9.91 -4.55
CA ILE A 87 1.61 10.22 -3.16
C ILE A 87 1.32 11.72 -3.01
N VAL A 88 0.11 12.05 -2.58
CA VAL A 88 -0.31 13.45 -2.36
C VAL A 88 -0.10 13.83 -0.90
N VAL A 89 0.62 14.93 -0.69
CA VAL A 89 0.84 15.55 0.62
C VAL A 89 0.10 16.87 0.64
N THR A 90 -0.66 17.13 1.70
CA THR A 90 -1.42 18.38 1.89
C THR A 90 -1.23 18.87 3.32
N VAL A 91 -1.08 20.18 3.49
CA VAL A 91 -1.12 20.85 4.79
C VAL A 91 -2.25 21.87 4.77
N GLN A 92 -2.86 22.11 5.93
CA GLN A 92 -3.93 23.08 6.11
C GLN A 92 -3.66 23.88 7.38
N ASP A 93 -3.82 25.20 7.31
CA ASP A 93 -3.74 26.08 8.48
C ASP A 93 -5.09 26.15 9.23
N ASP A 94 -5.13 26.91 10.33
CA ASP A 94 -6.33 27.08 11.14
C ASP A 94 -7.44 27.89 10.43
N ALA A 95 -7.07 28.73 9.46
CA ALA A 95 -8.02 29.50 8.64
C ALA A 95 -8.63 28.67 7.51
N GLY A 96 -8.09 27.47 7.27
CA GLY A 96 -8.53 26.53 6.26
C GLY A 96 -7.81 26.66 4.92
N ASN A 97 -6.79 27.51 4.79
CA ASN A 97 -5.99 27.60 3.57
C ASN A 97 -5.12 26.35 3.43
N THR A 98 -4.90 25.90 2.19
CA THR A 98 -4.23 24.62 1.92
C THR A 98 -3.06 24.75 0.96
N ALA A 99 -1.97 24.05 1.24
CA ALA A 99 -0.90 23.77 0.27
C ALA A 99 -0.80 22.28 -0.04
N ARG A 100 -0.45 21.94 -1.28
CA ARG A 100 -0.40 20.55 -1.77
C ARG A 100 0.83 20.32 -2.61
N ASN A 101 1.45 19.16 -2.43
CA ASN A 101 2.55 18.66 -3.26
C ASN A 101 2.34 17.18 -3.60
N THR A 102 2.87 16.73 -4.74
CA THR A 102 2.76 15.35 -5.22
C THR A 102 4.15 14.76 -5.38
N VAL A 103 4.38 13.64 -4.70
CA VAL A 103 5.60 12.83 -4.81
C VAL A 103 5.30 11.63 -5.70
N THR A 104 6.21 11.30 -6.61
CA THR A 104 6.15 10.09 -7.44
C THR A 104 7.39 9.24 -7.21
N THR A 105 7.20 7.97 -6.87
CA THR A 105 8.28 6.99 -6.70
C THR A 105 7.83 5.61 -7.15
N THR A 106 8.74 4.81 -7.67
CA THR A 106 8.46 3.44 -8.12
C THR A 106 9.11 2.44 -7.18
N TYR A 107 8.32 1.50 -6.66
CA TYR A 107 8.85 0.35 -5.93
C TYR A 107 9.13 -0.77 -6.92
N ASP A 108 10.41 -1.00 -7.22
CA ASP A 108 10.85 -2.11 -8.06
C ASP A 108 10.87 -3.42 -7.26
N TYR A 109 9.75 -4.13 -7.29
CA TYR A 109 9.65 -5.48 -6.75
C TYR A 109 10.06 -6.50 -7.82
N THR A 110 11.35 -6.83 -7.86
CA THR A 110 11.79 -8.04 -8.53
C THR A 110 11.51 -9.24 -7.62
N GLN A 111 10.43 -9.97 -7.90
CA GLN A 111 10.18 -11.24 -7.23
C GLN A 111 11.40 -12.16 -7.47
N PRO A 112 12.04 -12.72 -6.43
CA PRO A 112 13.11 -13.66 -6.63
C PRO A 112 12.59 -14.82 -7.47
N THR A 113 13.18 -15.06 -8.64
CA THR A 113 12.85 -16.23 -9.45
C THR A 113 13.14 -17.46 -8.58
N PRO A 114 12.15 -18.33 -8.30
CA PRO A 114 12.41 -19.55 -7.55
C PRO A 114 13.48 -20.34 -8.31
N PRO A 115 14.44 -20.98 -7.60
CA PRO A 115 15.46 -21.77 -8.26
C PRO A 115 14.77 -22.82 -9.14
N THR A 116 15.14 -22.87 -10.42
CA THR A 116 14.70 -23.92 -11.34
C THR A 116 15.09 -25.24 -10.70
N THR A 117 14.14 -25.92 -10.09
CA THR A 117 14.35 -27.24 -9.54
C THR A 117 14.37 -28.16 -10.75
N THR A 118 15.55 -28.34 -11.35
CA THR A 118 15.82 -29.54 -12.14
C THR A 118 15.72 -30.70 -11.17
N GLY A 119 14.51 -31.25 -11.01
CA GLY A 119 14.33 -32.50 -10.30
C GLY A 119 15.22 -33.58 -10.93
N PRO A 120 15.72 -34.55 -10.16
CA PRO A 120 16.43 -35.67 -10.75
C PRO A 120 15.46 -36.35 -11.73
N THR A 121 15.89 -36.48 -12.97
CA THR A 121 15.24 -37.35 -13.96
C THR A 121 15.33 -38.79 -13.46
N GLU A 122 14.43 -39.21 -12.57
CA GLU A 122 14.26 -40.60 -12.18
C GLU A 122 12.91 -41.12 -12.67
N GLY A 123 12.80 -41.24 -13.98
CA GLY A 123 11.91 -42.21 -14.60
C GLY A 123 12.72 -43.46 -14.95
N LEU A 124 12.87 -44.40 -14.01
CA LEU A 124 13.35 -45.74 -14.35
C LEU A 124 12.42 -46.32 -15.44
N PRO A 125 12.94 -46.85 -16.56
CA PRO A 125 12.12 -47.63 -17.48
C PRO A 125 11.79 -48.96 -16.81
N ILE A 126 10.67 -49.04 -16.09
CA ILE A 126 10.10 -50.33 -15.73
C ILE A 126 9.68 -51.02 -17.04
N SER A 127 10.54 -51.92 -17.51
CA SER A 127 10.21 -52.84 -18.61
C SER A 127 8.99 -53.66 -18.18
N THR A 128 7.82 -53.30 -18.72
CA THR A 128 6.51 -53.91 -18.45
C THR A 128 6.48 -55.42 -18.73
N THR A 129 7.49 -55.94 -19.43
CA THR A 129 7.66 -57.35 -19.78
C THR A 129 7.88 -58.26 -18.57
N LEU A 130 8.59 -57.84 -17.52
CA LEU A 130 8.81 -58.69 -16.33
C LEU A 130 7.59 -58.73 -15.40
N GLY A 131 6.89 -57.61 -15.21
CA GLY A 131 5.73 -57.54 -14.32
C GLY A 131 4.55 -58.40 -14.79
N ILE A 132 4.31 -58.43 -16.11
CA ILE A 132 3.25 -59.27 -16.71
C ILE A 132 3.60 -60.75 -16.59
N ALA A 133 4.85 -61.15 -16.78
CA ALA A 133 5.27 -62.55 -16.68
C ALA A 133 5.07 -63.13 -15.26
N ILE A 134 5.39 -62.34 -14.21
CA ILE A 134 5.19 -62.75 -12.82
C ILE A 134 3.69 -62.88 -12.50
N LEU A 135 2.86 -61.95 -12.98
CA LEU A 135 1.41 -61.99 -12.78
C LEU A 135 0.77 -63.21 -13.45
N LEU A 136 1.18 -63.54 -14.68
CA LEU A 136 0.69 -64.72 -15.40
C LEU A 136 1.09 -66.02 -14.71
N MET A 137 2.32 -66.14 -14.21
CA MET A 137 2.76 -67.31 -13.45
C MET A 137 1.97 -67.51 -12.16
N ALA A 138 1.69 -66.43 -11.42
CA ALA A 138 0.87 -66.50 -10.21
C ALA A 138 -0.57 -66.95 -10.50
N ILE A 139 -1.18 -66.47 -11.59
CA ILE A 139 -2.53 -66.87 -12.01
C ILE A 139 -2.56 -68.36 -12.41
N VAL A 140 -1.56 -68.83 -13.17
CA VAL A 140 -1.47 -70.25 -13.57
C VAL A 140 -1.34 -71.15 -12.35
N ILE A 141 -0.47 -70.81 -11.39
CA ILE A 141 -0.31 -71.56 -10.14
C ILE A 141 -1.63 -71.60 -9.36
N LEU A 142 -2.34 -70.47 -9.25
CA LEU A 142 -3.64 -70.39 -8.56
C LEU A 142 -4.69 -71.29 -9.23
N VAL A 143 -4.79 -71.28 -10.56
CA VAL A 143 -5.72 -72.13 -11.31
C VAL A 143 -5.40 -73.61 -11.11
N VAL A 144 -4.12 -74.01 -11.13
CA VAL A 144 -3.70 -75.39 -10.88
C VAL A 144 -4.05 -75.82 -9.45
N VAL A 145 -3.81 -74.97 -8.44
CA VAL A 145 -4.18 -75.25 -7.05
C VAL A 145 -5.69 -75.42 -6.89
N LEU A 146 -6.49 -74.54 -7.51
CA LEU A 146 -7.95 -74.64 -7.49
C LEU A 146 -8.47 -75.89 -8.21
N PHE A 147 -7.80 -76.31 -9.29
CA PHE A 147 -8.15 -77.53 -10.02
C PHE A 147 -7.81 -78.79 -9.21
N VAL A 148 -6.62 -78.87 -8.63
CA VAL A 148 -6.19 -80.00 -7.79
C VAL A 148 -7.06 -80.13 -6.54
N THR A 149 -7.41 -79.03 -5.89
CA THR A 149 -8.30 -79.03 -4.72
C THR A 149 -9.73 -79.46 -5.08
N ARG A 150 -10.25 -79.05 -6.25
CA ARG A 150 -11.55 -79.52 -6.76
C ARG A 150 -11.56 -80.99 -7.16
N GLN A 151 -10.47 -81.53 -7.72
CA GLN A 151 -10.40 -82.95 -8.06
C GLN A 151 -10.36 -83.86 -6.83
N ARG A 152 -9.76 -83.40 -5.73
CA ARG A 152 -9.71 -84.15 -4.46
C ARG A 152 -11.05 -84.18 -3.72
N GLY A 153 -11.92 -83.20 -3.92
CA GLY A 153 -13.26 -83.16 -3.31
C GLY A 153 -14.34 -83.98 -4.05
N ARG A 154 -13.99 -84.71 -5.11
CA ARG A 154 -14.91 -85.52 -5.94
C ARG A 154 -14.68 -87.03 -5.86
N ARG A 155 -13.93 -87.52 -4.87
CA ARG A 155 -13.76 -88.96 -4.60
C ARG A 155 -14.47 -89.35 -3.32
#